data_AF-A0A7V9CX21-F1
#
_entry.id   AF-A0A7V9CX21-F1
#
_cell.length_a   1.000
_cell.length_b   1.000
_cell.length_c   1.000
_cell.angle_alpha   90.00
_cell.angle_beta   90.00
_cell.angle_gamma   90.00
#
_symmetry.space_group_name_H-M   'P 1'
#
loop_
_entity.id
_entity.type
_entity.pdbx_description
1 polymer ?
#
loop_
_entity_poly.entity_id
_entity_poly.type
_entity_poly.pdbx_seq_one_letter_code
_entity_poly.pdbx_strand_id
1 'polypeptide(L)'
;MLLGLVALVVPGLVLLARWGLVVPLIVLEGADWRRALARSNALVRGQTRPVMAIFVLLTGLAIGVALIPVLIGYLVLENVLGAWLATLAIDVMMVSFYAFAPFVLYRRLTS
;
A
#
# COMPACT_ATOMS: atom_id res chain seq x y z
N MET A 1 -3.38 18.36 -17.91
CA MET A 1 -3.43 16.92 -17.56
C MET A 1 -2.71 16.61 -16.25
N LEU A 2 -1.44 17.00 -16.07
CA LEU A 2 -0.66 16.71 -14.86
C LEU A 2 -1.27 17.24 -13.54
N LEU A 3 -1.84 18.45 -13.54
CA LEU A 3 -2.43 19.05 -12.34
C LEU A 3 -3.65 18.26 -11.81
N GLY A 4 -4.48 17.73 -12.71
CA GLY A 4 -5.62 16.89 -12.34
C GLY A 4 -5.19 15.55 -11.73
N LEU A 5 -4.12 14.96 -12.26
CA LEU A 5 -3.55 13.72 -11.72
C LEU A 5 -2.98 13.95 -10.31
N VAL A 6 -2.20 15.01 -10.10
CA VAL A 6 -1.64 15.34 -8.78
C VAL A 6 -2.76 15.64 -7.77
N ALA A 7 -3.80 16.36 -8.18
CA ALA A 7 -4.95 16.68 -7.34
C ALA A 7 -5.77 15.45 -6.92
N LEU A 8 -5.66 14.32 -7.63
CA LEU A 8 -6.30 13.04 -7.28
C LEU A 8 -5.36 12.14 -6.47
N VAL A 9 -4.10 12.03 -6.88
CA VAL A 9 -3.13 11.10 -6.27
C VAL A 9 -2.73 11.55 -4.87
N VAL A 10 -2.42 12.84 -4.69
CA VAL A 10 -1.97 13.37 -3.39
C VAL A 10 -3.00 13.14 -2.28
N PRO A 11 -4.29 13.51 -2.41
CA PRO A 11 -5.27 13.24 -1.36
C PRO A 11 -5.51 11.75 -1.15
N GLY A 12 -5.43 10.92 -2.21
CA GLY A 12 -5.50 9.46 -2.08
C GLY A 12 -4.38 8.91 -1.20
N LEU A 13 -3.14 9.34 -1.42
CA LEU A 13 -1.99 8.94 -0.61
C LEU A 13 -2.08 9.43 0.84
N VAL A 14 -2.60 10.65 1.06
CA VAL A 14 -2.84 11.18 2.41
C VAL A 14 -3.90 10.35 3.13
N LEU A 15 -4.97 9.95 2.45
CA LEU A 15 -6.00 9.10 3.02
C LEU A 15 -5.43 7.72 3.37
N LEU A 16 -4.65 7.14 2.46
CA LEU A 16 -4.01 5.84 2.66
C LEU A 16 -3.02 5.87 3.83
N ALA A 17 -2.22 6.92 3.96
CA ALA A 17 -1.36 7.14 5.12
C ALA A 17 -2.17 7.18 6.42
N ARG A 18 -3.27 7.95 6.44
CA ARG A 18 -4.14 8.12 7.61
C ARG A 18 -4.91 6.85 8.01
N TRP A 19 -5.21 5.97 7.05
CA TRP A 19 -5.98 4.75 7.29
C TRP A 19 -5.09 3.51 7.44
N GLY A 20 -3.84 3.58 6.98
CA GLY A 20 -2.92 2.44 6.96
C GLY A 20 -2.70 1.81 8.33
N LEU A 21 -2.68 2.59 9.41
CA LEU A 21 -2.42 2.08 10.76
C LEU A 21 -3.66 1.62 11.52
N VAL A 22 -4.86 1.72 10.93
CA VAL A 22 -6.11 1.33 11.60
C VAL A 22 -6.11 -0.16 11.96
N VAL A 23 -5.76 -1.02 11.00
CA VAL A 23 -5.71 -2.48 11.21
C VAL A 23 -4.72 -2.87 12.31
N PRO A 24 -3.43 -2.45 12.28
CA PRO A 24 -2.50 -2.80 13.35
C PRO A 24 -2.92 -2.24 14.70
N LEU A 25 -3.56 -1.06 14.77
CA LEU A 25 -4.11 -0.54 16.02
C LEU A 25 -5.25 -1.41 16.58
N ILE A 26 -6.15 -1.91 15.73
CA ILE A 26 -7.21 -2.84 16.16
C ILE A 26 -6.59 -4.15 16.65
N VAL A 27 -5.65 -4.72 15.89
CA VAL A 27 -5.07 -6.04 16.17
C VAL A 27 -4.12 -6.00 17.38
N LEU A 28 -3.28 -4.97 17.52
CA LEU A 28 -2.26 -4.89 18.57
C LEU A 28 -2.77 -4.22 19.84
N GLU A 29 -3.60 -3.19 19.74
CA GLU A 29 -4.11 -2.46 20.91
C GLU A 29 -5.52 -2.90 21.33
N GLY A 30 -6.19 -3.76 20.55
CA GLY A 30 -7.58 -4.15 20.82
C GLY A 30 -8.57 -2.97 20.71
N ALA A 31 -8.21 -1.90 20.00
CA ALA A 31 -9.01 -0.69 19.93
C ALA A 31 -10.21 -0.85 18.99
N ASP A 32 -11.37 -0.29 19.36
CA ASP A 32 -12.51 -0.16 18.43
C ASP A 32 -12.13 0.65 17.20
N TRP A 33 -12.76 0.36 16.05
CA TRP A 33 -12.44 0.98 14.76
C TRP A 33 -12.43 2.52 14.80
N ARG A 34 -13.33 3.15 15.57
CA ARG A 34 -13.39 4.61 15.73
C ARG A 34 -12.15 5.17 16.47
N ARG A 35 -11.74 4.51 17.55
CA ARG A 35 -10.57 4.90 18.34
C ARG A 35 -9.29 4.64 17.56
N ALA A 36 -9.22 3.50 16.86
CA ALA A 36 -8.12 3.17 15.98
C ALA A 36 -7.94 4.22 14.86
N LEU A 37 -9.03 4.68 14.23
CA LEU A 37 -8.96 5.73 13.21
C LEU A 37 -8.48 7.08 13.77
N ALA A 38 -9.00 7.50 14.93
CA ALA A 38 -8.57 8.73 15.57
C ALA A 38 -7.07 8.68 15.94
N ARG A 39 -6.62 7.54 16.49
CA ARG A 39 -5.24 7.32 16.88
C ARG A 39 -4.29 7.19 15.69
N SER A 40 -4.70 6.49 14.63
CA SER A 40 -3.97 6.44 13.35
C SER A 40 -3.75 7.85 12.80
N ASN A 41 -4.81 8.66 12.76
CA ASN A 41 -4.72 10.06 12.34
C ASN A 41 -3.75 10.87 13.22
N ALA A 42 -3.77 10.67 14.54
CA ALA A 42 -2.87 11.36 15.45
C ALA A 42 -1.40 10.96 15.24
N LEU A 43 -1.11 9.66 15.07
CA LEU A 43 0.24 9.13 14.82
C LEU A 43 0.82 9.63 13.49
N VAL A 44 -0.02 9.72 12.46
CA VAL A 44 0.42 10.18 11.13
C VAL A 44 0.48 11.71 11.06
N ARG A 45 -0.25 12.43 11.92
CA ARG A 45 -0.26 13.90 11.95
C ARG A 45 1.12 14.43 12.37
N GLY A 46 1.83 15.03 11.41
CA GLY A 46 3.21 15.50 11.58
C GLY A 46 4.25 14.63 10.87
N GLN A 47 3.88 13.38 10.53
CA GLN A 47 4.74 12.42 9.82
C GLN A 47 4.11 11.93 8.51
N THR A 48 3.13 12.65 7.96
CA THR A 48 2.43 12.26 6.71
C THR A 48 3.39 12.10 5.53
N ARG A 49 4.42 12.96 5.42
CA ARG A 49 5.41 12.89 4.34
C ARG A 49 6.22 11.59 4.36
N PRO A 50 6.91 11.21 5.46
CA PRO A 50 7.64 9.95 5.50
C PRO A 50 6.72 8.73 5.36
N VAL A 51 5.53 8.76 5.95
CA VAL A 51 4.52 7.68 5.77
C VAL A 51 4.14 7.55 4.30
N MET A 52 3.80 8.65 3.61
CA MET A 52 3.51 8.64 2.18
C MET A 52 4.69 8.13 1.35
N ALA A 53 5.92 8.58 1.65
CA ALA A 53 7.11 8.15 0.92
C ALA A 53 7.31 6.63 1.00
N ILE A 54 7.07 6.03 2.16
CA ILE A 54 7.15 4.58 2.34
C ILE A 54 6.10 3.87 1.48
N PHE A 55 4.84 4.32 1.52
CA PHE A 55 3.79 3.70 0.71
C PHE A 55 4.05 3.85 -0.80
N VAL A 56 4.50 5.03 -1.25
CA VAL A 56 4.90 5.24 -2.65
C VAL A 56 6.06 4.34 -3.05
N LEU A 57 7.09 4.20 -2.20
CA LEU A 57 8.23 3.33 -2.48
C LEU A 57 7.81 1.87 -2.58
N LEU A 58 7.00 1.39 -1.64
CA LEU A 58 6.45 0.03 -1.66
C LEU A 58 5.58 -0.22 -2.89
N THR A 59 4.79 0.78 -3.28
CA THR A 59 3.95 0.71 -4.49
C THR A 59 4.79 0.65 -5.76
N GLY A 60 5.80 1.50 -5.88
CA GLY A 60 6.73 1.46 -7.00
C GLY A 60 7.49 0.14 -7.10
N LEU A 61 7.94 -0.40 -5.96
CA LEU A 61 8.61 -1.70 -5.91
C LEU A 61 7.66 -2.83 -6.34
N ALA A 62 6.43 -2.84 -5.84
CA ALA A 62 5.43 -3.84 -6.20
C ALA A 62 5.12 -3.82 -7.71
N ILE A 63 4.96 -2.62 -8.28
CA ILE A 63 4.78 -2.44 -9.73
C ILE A 63 6.00 -3.00 -10.48
N GLY A 64 7.21 -2.61 -10.07
CA GLY A 64 8.44 -3.08 -10.71
C GLY A 64 8.58 -4.61 -10.73
N VAL A 65 8.25 -5.26 -9.61
CA VAL A 65 8.27 -6.73 -9.50
C VAL A 65 7.15 -7.37 -10.33
N ALA A 66 5.96 -6.76 -10.39
CA ALA A 66 4.82 -7.28 -11.15
C ALA A 66 5.03 -7.19 -12.68
N LEU A 67 5.79 -6.21 -13.16
CA LEU A 67 6.05 -6.02 -14.59
C LEU A 67 6.79 -7.19 -15.23
N ILE A 68 7.72 -7.81 -14.52
CA ILE A 68 8.54 -8.93 -15.03
C ILE A 68 7.67 -10.13 -15.47
N PRO A 69 6.84 -10.72 -14.60
CA PRO A 69 5.99 -11.86 -14.95
C PRO A 69 4.87 -11.50 -15.92
N VAL A 70 4.35 -10.27 -15.88
CA VAL A 70 3.37 -9.79 -16.89
C VAL A 70 4.00 -9.77 -18.27
N LEU A 71 5.22 -9.24 -18.39
CA LEU A 71 5.96 -9.19 -19.64
C LEU A 71 6.28 -10.60 -20.16
N ILE A 72 6.71 -11.51 -19.26
CA ILE A 72 6.94 -12.91 -19.60
C ILE A 72 5.64 -13.58 -20.08
N GLY A 73 4.53 -13.39 -19.37
CA GLY A 73 3.23 -13.94 -19.75
C GLY A 73 2.79 -13.46 -21.14
N TYR A 74 3.03 -12.19 -21.46
CA TYR A 74 2.71 -11.63 -22.78
C TYR A 74 3.61 -12.20 -23.89
N LEU A 75 4.92 -12.33 -23.64
CA LEU A 75 5.89 -12.79 -24.62
C LEU A 75 5.85 -14.31 -24.85
N VAL A 76 5.51 -15.11 -23.83
CA VAL A 76 5.55 -16.57 -23.91
C VAL A 76 4.22 -17.17 -24.36
N LEU A 77 3.10 -16.60 -23.90
CA LEU A 77 1.78 -17.19 -24.13
C LEU A 77 0.99 -16.46 -25.22
N GLU A 78 1.49 -15.32 -25.73
CA GLU A 78 0.85 -14.44 -26.74
C GLU A 78 -0.64 -14.18 -26.49
N ASN A 79 -1.10 -14.34 -25.25
CA ASN A 79 -2.52 -14.38 -24.93
C ASN A 79 -2.80 -13.68 -23.59
N VAL A 80 -3.88 -12.92 -23.57
CA VAL A 80 -4.37 -12.14 -22.42
C VAL A 80 -4.59 -13.03 -21.20
N LEU A 81 -4.99 -14.29 -21.39
CA LEU A 81 -5.16 -15.26 -20.31
C LEU A 81 -3.85 -15.56 -19.58
N GLY A 82 -2.72 -15.63 -20.29
CA GLY A 82 -1.41 -15.88 -19.70
C GLY A 82 -0.93 -14.72 -18.83
N ALA A 83 -1.08 -13.50 -19.33
CA ALA A 83 -0.78 -12.29 -18.56
C ALA A 83 -1.71 -12.15 -17.35
N TRP A 84 -3.00 -12.48 -17.49
CA TRP A 84 -3.96 -12.42 -16.39
C TRP A 84 -3.61 -13.40 -15.26
N LEU A 85 -3.28 -14.66 -15.60
CA LEU A 85 -2.86 -15.66 -14.61
C LEU A 85 -1.56 -15.27 -13.91
N ALA A 86 -0.60 -14.70 -14.65
CA ALA A 86 0.64 -14.19 -14.07
C ALA A 86 0.36 -13.06 -13.06
N THR A 87 -0.48 -12.08 -13.41
CA THR A 87 -0.85 -11.00 -12.50
C THR A 87 -1.53 -11.52 -11.23
N LEU A 88 -2.46 -12.47 -11.35
CA LEU A 88 -3.13 -13.07 -10.18
C LEU A 88 -2.14 -13.72 -9.21
N ALA A 89 -1.19 -14.49 -9.72
CA ALA A 89 -0.17 -15.14 -8.88
C ALA A 89 0.67 -14.11 -8.12
N ILE A 90 1.01 -12.99 -8.77
CA ILE A 90 1.79 -11.91 -8.16
C ILE A 90 0.97 -11.15 -7.12
N ASP A 91 -0.30 -10.86 -7.41
CA ASP A 91 -1.16 -10.07 -6.52
C ASP A 91 -1.38 -10.75 -5.17
N VAL A 92 -1.55 -12.08 -5.16
CA VAL A 92 -1.68 -12.87 -3.91
C VAL A 92 -0.42 -12.71 -3.05
N MET A 93 0.75 -12.77 -3.68
CA MET A 93 2.02 -12.60 -2.99
C MET A 93 2.17 -11.16 -2.47
N MET A 94 1.87 -10.17 -3.29
CA MET A 94 1.97 -8.76 -2.94
C MET A 94 1.03 -8.35 -1.81
N VAL A 95 -0.22 -8.80 -1.84
CA VAL A 95 -1.20 -8.57 -0.76
C VAL A 95 -0.64 -8.99 0.60
N SER A 96 0.04 -10.14 0.64
CA SER A 96 0.68 -10.64 1.86
C SER A 96 1.75 -9.66 2.36
N PHE A 97 2.59 -9.11 1.48
CA PHE A 97 3.59 -8.10 1.85
C PHE A 97 2.96 -6.77 2.30
N TYR A 98 1.92 -6.30 1.61
CA TYR A 98 1.19 -5.08 1.99
C TYR A 98 0.51 -5.20 3.34
N ALA A 99 0.10 -6.39 3.75
CA ALA A 99 -0.47 -6.60 5.08
C ALA A 99 0.55 -6.36 6.21
N PHE A 100 1.84 -6.61 5.98
CA PHE A 100 2.88 -6.43 7.01
C PHE A 100 3.44 -5.01 7.09
N ALA A 101 3.48 -4.26 5.99
CA ALA A 101 4.06 -2.92 5.95
C ALA A 101 3.48 -1.95 7.02
N PRO A 102 2.15 -1.91 7.27
CA PRO A 102 1.58 -1.08 8.31
C PRO A 102 2.03 -1.44 9.73
N PHE A 103 2.30 -2.71 10.02
CA PHE A 103 2.76 -3.16 11.34
C PHE A 103 4.18 -2.67 11.63
N VAL A 104 5.06 -2.73 10.64
CA VAL A 104 6.43 -2.19 10.75
C VAL A 104 6.38 -0.67 10.93
N LEU A 105 5.54 0.01 10.15
CA LEU A 105 5.36 1.45 10.24
C LEU A 105 4.80 1.88 11.60
N TYR A 106 3.81 1.16 12.12
CA TYR A 106 3.26 1.38 13.46
C TYR A 106 4.35 1.33 14.53
N ARG A 107 5.21 0.30 14.49
CA ARG A 107 6.33 0.16 15.44
C ARG A 107 7.32 1.32 15.36
N ARG A 108 7.62 1.80 14.15
CA ARG A 108 8.51 2.96 13.92
C ARG A 108 7.92 4.28 14.39
N LEU A 109 6.61 4.46 14.30
CA LEU A 109 5.92 5.69 14.71
C LEU A 109 5.63 5.76 16.20
N THR A 110 5.68 4.62 16.89
CA THR A 110 5.38 4.50 18.33
C THR A 110 6.65 4.37 19.18
N SER A 111 7.83 4.15 18.56
CA SER A 111 9.15 4.16 19.23
C SER A 111 9.70 5.56 19.39
#